data_AF-A0A3D2VXI2-F1
#
_entry.id   AF-A0A3D2VXI2-F1
#
_cell.length_a   1.000
_cell.length_b   1.000
_cell.length_c   1.000
_cell.angle_alpha   90.00
_cell.angle_beta   90.00
_cell.angle_gamma   90.00
#
_symmetry.space_group_name_H-M   'P 1'
#
loop_
_entity.id
_entity.type
_entity.pdbx_description
1 polymer ?
#
loop_
_entity_poly.entity_id
_entity_poly.type
_entity_poly.pdbx_seq_one_letter_code
_entity_poly.pdbx_strand_id
1 'polypeptide(L)'
;MDGMNAWRSASESMQPIVYRKRRNPMARGEREWRVEEEALVSVGADGRQRAVAWRDVIGVRLCHEPARRRPWRFAFEIQPRAGRAIEIDNAHLVALGAFEDRSASYTLFVRAALERIAACSPKARALIGETPRRYFVLLLASLLGLCAAAVAITVFPTPLDDLPFATPAKLAIILVLAGVFWRWVIGALPRGVAFDAIPARAFPPDDHPHDLKEAA
;
A
#
# COMPACT_ATOMS: atom_id res chain seq x y z
N MET A 1 -21.93 -50.22 -1.68
CA MET A 1 -22.28 -48.79 -1.83
C MET A 1 -21.74 -48.05 -0.62
N ASP A 2 -20.42 -47.90 -0.53
CA ASP A 2 -19.78 -47.32 0.67
C ASP A 2 -18.48 -46.59 0.27
N GLY A 3 -18.63 -45.62 -0.63
CA GLY A 3 -17.49 -44.93 -1.28
C GLY A 3 -17.75 -43.46 -1.56
N MET A 4 -18.74 -42.84 -0.92
CA MET A 4 -19.13 -41.45 -1.17
C MET A 4 -18.84 -40.48 -0.02
N ASN A 5 -18.27 -40.95 1.09
CA ASN A 5 -18.00 -40.10 2.27
C ASN A 5 -16.51 -39.86 2.58
N ALA A 6 -15.57 -40.48 1.85
CA ALA A 6 -14.15 -40.35 2.14
C ALA A 6 -13.50 -39.02 1.68
N TRP A 7 -14.13 -38.29 0.75
CA TRP A 7 -13.58 -37.02 0.23
C TRP A 7 -14.00 -35.79 1.06
N ARG A 8 -14.98 -35.91 1.97
CA ARG A 8 -15.30 -34.84 2.95
C ARG A 8 -14.37 -34.81 4.16
N SER A 9 -13.58 -35.85 4.36
CA SER A 9 -12.70 -35.99 5.53
C SER A 9 -11.23 -35.61 5.23
N ALA A 10 -10.90 -35.29 3.97
CA ALA A 10 -9.55 -34.88 3.55
C ALA A 10 -9.37 -33.37 3.40
N SER A 11 -10.43 -32.56 3.55
CA SER A 11 -10.31 -31.13 3.83
C SER A 11 -10.07 -30.94 5.32
N GLU A 12 -8.91 -31.42 5.79
CA GLU A 12 -8.42 -31.17 7.13
C GLU A 12 -8.30 -29.64 7.26
N SER A 13 -9.26 -29.11 7.99
CA SER A 13 -9.57 -27.71 8.28
C SER A 13 -8.34 -26.81 8.48
N MET A 14 -7.80 -26.29 7.39
CA MET A 14 -7.11 -25.00 7.46
C MET A 14 -8.21 -23.99 7.78
N GLN A 15 -8.36 -23.63 9.07
CA GLN A 15 -9.34 -22.63 9.46
C GLN A 15 -9.12 -21.40 8.58
N PRO A 16 -10.16 -20.91 7.87
CA PRO A 16 -10.00 -19.78 6.98
C PRO A 16 -9.45 -18.62 7.81
N ILE A 17 -8.32 -18.06 7.39
CA ILE A 17 -7.73 -16.93 8.10
C ILE A 17 -8.66 -15.75 7.92
N VAL A 18 -9.21 -15.29 9.04
CA VAL A 18 -10.23 -14.24 9.07
C VAL A 18 -9.64 -12.94 9.60
N TYR A 19 -9.88 -11.86 8.89
CA TYR A 19 -9.61 -10.50 9.35
C TYR A 19 -10.91 -9.71 9.46
N ARG A 20 -11.08 -8.96 10.55
CA ARG A 20 -12.27 -8.14 10.80
C ARG A 20 -11.88 -6.72 11.15
N LYS A 21 -12.59 -5.76 10.56
CA LYS A 21 -12.52 -4.38 11.03
C LYS A 21 -13.76 -3.55 10.70
N ARG A 22 -13.93 -2.49 11.48
CA ARG A 22 -14.85 -1.39 11.17
C ARG A 22 -14.06 -0.28 10.47
N ARG A 23 -14.51 0.12 9.27
CA ARG A 23 -13.80 1.10 8.42
C ARG A 23 -14.03 2.55 8.85
N ASN A 24 -15.26 2.91 9.17
CA ASN A 24 -15.66 4.29 9.43
C ASN A 24 -16.85 4.35 10.40
N PRO A 25 -17.15 5.52 10.97
CA PRO A 25 -18.24 5.66 11.95
C PRO A 25 -19.61 5.31 11.36
N MET A 26 -19.81 5.57 10.07
CA MET A 26 -21.05 5.27 9.33
C MET A 26 -21.25 3.79 9.03
N ALA A 27 -20.23 2.94 9.21
CA ALA A 27 -20.37 1.51 9.01
C ALA A 27 -21.29 0.92 10.08
N ARG A 28 -22.29 0.15 9.64
CA ARG A 28 -23.26 -0.54 10.51
C ARG A 28 -22.64 -1.59 11.44
N GLY A 29 -21.39 -1.98 11.20
CA GLY A 29 -20.64 -2.93 12.00
C GLY A 29 -19.28 -3.23 11.38
N GLU A 30 -18.64 -4.30 11.86
CA GLU A 30 -17.42 -4.82 11.26
C GLU A 30 -17.71 -5.45 9.90
N ARG A 31 -16.77 -5.27 8.96
CA ARG A 31 -16.66 -6.11 7.77
C ARG A 31 -15.63 -7.20 8.06
N GLU A 32 -15.96 -8.38 7.60
CA GLU A 32 -15.12 -9.56 7.70
C GLU A 32 -14.53 -9.89 6.32
N TRP A 33 -13.27 -10.31 6.30
CA TRP A 33 -12.56 -10.84 5.15
C TRP A 33 -12.02 -12.22 5.50
N ARG A 34 -12.26 -13.20 4.63
CA ARG A 34 -11.82 -14.58 4.77
C ARG A 34 -10.94 -14.95 3.61
N VAL A 35 -9.77 -15.50 3.93
CA VAL A 35 -8.93 -16.16 2.93
C VAL A 35 -9.45 -17.59 2.78
N GLU A 36 -10.24 -17.82 1.74
CA GLU A 36 -10.71 -19.16 1.36
C GLU A 36 -9.81 -19.76 0.29
N GLU A 37 -10.04 -21.02 -0.07
CA GLU A 37 -9.19 -21.76 -0.99
C GLU A 37 -9.17 -21.15 -2.40
N GLU A 38 -10.34 -20.77 -2.93
CA GLU A 38 -10.48 -20.27 -4.30
C GLU A 38 -10.68 -18.75 -4.41
N ALA A 39 -11.08 -18.09 -3.32
CA ALA A 39 -11.46 -16.68 -3.34
C ALA A 39 -11.16 -15.93 -2.05
N LEU A 40 -11.02 -14.61 -2.17
CA LEU A 40 -11.23 -13.70 -1.06
C LEU A 40 -12.72 -13.50 -0.86
N VAL A 41 -13.23 -13.90 0.29
CA VAL A 41 -14.62 -13.65 0.67
C VAL A 41 -14.70 -12.48 1.62
N SER A 42 -15.58 -11.54 1.34
CA SER A 42 -15.89 -10.42 2.23
C SER A 42 -17.36 -10.46 2.65
N VAL A 43 -17.62 -10.30 3.95
CA VAL A 43 -18.96 -10.30 4.53
C VAL A 43 -19.19 -8.96 5.22
N GLY A 44 -20.17 -8.20 4.75
CA GLY A 44 -20.58 -6.94 5.37
C GLY A 44 -21.34 -7.16 6.68
N ALA A 45 -21.47 -6.10 7.48
CA ALA A 45 -22.29 -6.11 8.70
C ALA A 45 -23.79 -6.37 8.41
N ASP A 46 -24.24 -6.19 7.18
CA ASP A 46 -25.57 -6.51 6.68
C ASP A 46 -25.71 -7.97 6.21
N GLY A 47 -24.68 -8.79 6.41
CA GLY A 47 -24.63 -10.18 5.96
C GLY A 47 -24.37 -10.34 4.46
N ARG A 48 -24.26 -9.25 3.69
CA ARG A 48 -24.00 -9.33 2.25
C ARG A 48 -22.58 -9.84 2.01
N GLN A 49 -22.49 -10.92 1.25
CA GLN A 49 -21.24 -11.53 0.86
C GLN A 49 -20.81 -11.06 -0.53
N ARG A 50 -19.50 -10.83 -0.71
CA ARG A 50 -18.86 -10.63 -2.01
C ARG A 50 -17.60 -11.47 -2.06
N ALA A 51 -17.43 -12.23 -3.13
CA ALA A 51 -16.25 -13.04 -3.38
C ALA A 51 -15.46 -12.48 -4.57
N VAL A 52 -14.13 -12.52 -4.47
CA VAL A 52 -13.22 -12.26 -5.58
C VAL A 52 -12.32 -13.47 -5.72
N ALA A 53 -12.42 -14.18 -6.85
CA ALA A 53 -11.59 -15.35 -7.10
C ALA A 53 -10.10 -14.95 -7.18
N TRP A 54 -9.22 -15.75 -6.60
CA TRP A 54 -7.78 -15.45 -6.58
C TRP A 54 -7.19 -15.35 -8.00
N ARG A 55 -7.69 -16.17 -8.93
CA ARG A 55 -7.32 -16.14 -10.37
C ARG A 55 -7.65 -14.83 -11.07
N ASP A 56 -8.63 -14.08 -10.54
CA ASP A 56 -9.06 -12.81 -11.10
C ASP A 56 -8.25 -11.64 -10.53
N VAL A 57 -7.34 -11.88 -9.57
CA VAL A 57 -6.44 -10.85 -9.07
C VAL A 57 -5.31 -10.62 -10.07
N ILE A 58 -5.18 -9.38 -10.55
CA ILE A 58 -4.13 -8.95 -11.49
C ILE A 58 -2.92 -8.35 -10.78
N GLY A 59 -3.10 -7.90 -9.54
CA GLY A 59 -2.02 -7.33 -8.76
C GLY A 59 -2.48 -7.00 -7.34
N VAL A 60 -1.48 -6.77 -6.51
CA VAL A 60 -1.67 -6.27 -5.15
C VAL A 60 -0.76 -5.09 -4.91
N ARG A 61 -1.08 -4.27 -3.91
CA ARG A 61 -0.20 -3.23 -3.41
C ARG A 61 -0.10 -3.32 -1.90
N LEU A 62 1.12 -3.20 -1.40
CA LEU A 62 1.43 -3.06 0.02
C LEU A 62 2.07 -1.70 0.23
N CYS A 63 1.43 -0.87 1.06
CA CYS A 63 1.91 0.47 1.35
C CYS A 63 1.79 0.80 2.85
N HIS A 64 2.84 1.44 3.37
CA HIS A 64 2.74 2.17 4.62
C HIS A 64 2.11 3.53 4.30
N GLU A 65 0.88 3.74 4.76
CA GLU A 65 0.10 4.95 4.50
C GLU A 65 -0.23 5.66 5.82
N PRO A 66 0.78 6.29 6.45
CA PRO A 66 0.58 7.01 7.70
C PRO A 66 -0.46 8.12 7.50
N ALA A 67 -1.40 8.23 8.44
CA ALA A 67 -2.30 9.37 8.53
C ALA A 67 -2.21 10.00 9.92
N ARG A 68 -2.66 11.25 10.04
CA ARG A 68 -2.50 12.07 11.26
C ARG A 68 -2.93 11.38 12.56
N ARG A 69 -3.97 10.54 12.53
CA ARG A 69 -4.48 9.80 13.71
C ARG A 69 -4.08 8.32 13.76
N ARG A 70 -3.31 7.86 12.76
CA ARG A 70 -2.91 6.46 12.56
C ARG A 70 -1.58 6.43 11.79
N PRO A 71 -0.47 6.87 12.41
CA PRO A 71 0.84 6.88 11.77
C PRO A 71 1.37 5.47 11.46
N TRP A 72 0.90 4.46 12.18
CA TRP A 72 1.19 3.03 12.00
C TRP A 72 0.32 2.35 10.93
N ARG A 73 -0.42 3.10 10.11
CA ARG A 73 -1.36 2.50 9.13
C ARG A 73 -0.61 1.84 7.97
N PHE A 74 -0.85 0.54 7.79
CA PHE A 74 -0.48 -0.24 6.60
C PHE A 74 -1.72 -0.61 5.83
N ALA A 75 -1.65 -0.50 4.50
CA ALA A 75 -2.74 -0.83 3.59
C ALA A 75 -2.32 -1.91 2.59
N PHE A 76 -3.24 -2.83 2.35
CA PHE A 76 -3.21 -3.91 1.40
C PHE A 76 -4.34 -3.68 0.41
N GLU A 77 -3.98 -3.32 -0.81
CA GLU A 77 -4.90 -3.07 -1.89
C GLU A 77 -4.84 -4.21 -2.89
N ILE A 78 -5.99 -4.83 -3.16
CA ILE A 78 -6.13 -5.93 -4.11
C ILE A 78 -6.78 -5.36 -5.36
N GLN A 79 -6.15 -5.58 -6.51
CA GLN A 79 -6.65 -5.16 -7.81
C GLN A 79 -7.23 -6.37 -8.54
N PRO A 80 -8.56 -6.52 -8.57
CA PRO A 80 -9.21 -7.53 -9.41
C PRO A 80 -9.15 -7.10 -10.88
N ARG A 81 -9.21 -8.07 -11.79
CA ARG A 81 -9.28 -7.86 -13.25
C ARG A 81 -10.50 -7.05 -13.62
N ALA A 82 -11.63 -7.31 -12.96
CA ALA A 82 -12.88 -6.61 -13.15
C ALA A 82 -13.32 -5.95 -11.84
N GLY A 83 -13.64 -4.67 -11.90
CA GLY A 83 -14.20 -3.91 -10.79
C GLY A 83 -13.20 -2.99 -10.09
N ARG A 84 -13.57 -2.57 -8.88
CA ARG A 84 -12.81 -1.59 -8.09
C ARG A 84 -11.80 -2.30 -7.20
N ALA A 85 -10.65 -1.67 -7.01
CA ALA A 85 -9.66 -2.11 -6.04
C ALA A 85 -10.25 -2.22 -4.62
N ILE A 86 -9.90 -3.30 -3.93
CA ILE A 86 -10.32 -3.58 -2.56
C ILE A 86 -9.18 -3.19 -1.64
N GLU A 87 -9.40 -2.13 -0.85
CA GLU A 87 -8.43 -1.64 0.13
C GLU A 87 -8.78 -2.18 1.52
N ILE A 88 -7.83 -2.87 2.14
CA ILE A 88 -7.90 -3.39 3.51
C ILE A 88 -6.71 -2.78 4.24
N ASP A 89 -6.91 -2.23 5.43
CA ASP A 89 -5.84 -1.63 6.25
C ASP A 89 -5.93 -2.19 7.66
N ASN A 90 -4.85 -2.10 8.42
CA ASN A 90 -4.74 -2.60 9.79
C ASN A 90 -5.52 -1.77 10.85
N ALA A 91 -6.04 -0.60 10.47
CA ALA A 91 -6.66 0.34 11.42
C ALA A 91 -8.15 0.00 11.66
N HIS A 92 -8.46 -0.45 12.88
CA HIS A 92 -9.83 -0.71 13.30
C HIS A 92 -10.43 0.49 14.02
N LEU A 93 -11.60 0.95 13.59
CA LEU A 93 -12.30 2.04 14.27
C LEU A 93 -13.12 1.52 15.46
N VAL A 94 -12.69 1.86 16.68
CA VAL A 94 -13.43 1.56 17.92
C VAL A 94 -14.50 2.62 18.20
N ALA A 95 -14.11 3.90 18.12
CA ALA A 95 -14.98 5.05 18.35
C ALA A 95 -14.62 6.20 17.41
N LEU A 96 -15.44 7.26 17.37
CA LEU A 96 -15.22 8.39 16.47
C LEU A 96 -13.83 9.02 16.70
N GLY A 97 -12.90 8.76 15.78
CA GLY A 97 -11.54 9.27 15.86
C GLY A 97 -10.56 8.42 16.65
N ALA A 98 -11.00 7.35 17.30
CA ALA A 98 -10.16 6.40 18.03
C ALA A 98 -9.97 5.12 17.20
N PHE A 99 -8.72 4.82 16.87
CA PHE A 99 -8.33 3.66 16.08
C PHE A 99 -7.49 2.71 16.91
N GLU A 100 -7.81 1.42 16.82
CA GLU A 100 -7.05 0.31 17.36
C GLU A 100 -6.14 -0.25 16.26
N ASP A 101 -4.90 -0.55 16.63
CA ASP A 101 -3.94 -1.21 15.75
C ASP A 101 -4.16 -2.73 15.77
N ARG A 102 -4.57 -3.29 14.62
CA ARG A 102 -4.73 -4.73 14.42
C ARG A 102 -3.64 -5.33 13.54
N SER A 103 -2.43 -4.78 13.57
CA SER A 103 -1.27 -5.22 12.76
C SER A 103 -0.98 -6.71 12.86
N ALA A 104 -1.12 -7.33 14.04
CA ALA A 104 -0.85 -8.76 14.23
C ALA A 104 -1.79 -9.65 13.38
N SER A 105 -3.11 -9.47 13.52
CA SER A 105 -4.09 -10.24 12.74
C SER A 105 -4.10 -9.85 11.25
N TYR A 106 -3.85 -8.57 10.97
CA TYR A 106 -3.70 -8.07 9.60
C TYR A 106 -2.51 -8.72 8.88
N THR A 107 -1.35 -8.85 9.53
CA THR A 107 -0.14 -9.42 8.90
C THR A 107 -0.34 -10.89 8.55
N LEU A 108 -0.94 -11.67 9.46
CA LEU A 108 -1.29 -13.07 9.18
C LEU A 108 -2.25 -13.20 7.99
N PHE A 109 -3.28 -12.35 7.94
CA PHE A 109 -4.23 -12.31 6.84
C PHE A 109 -3.57 -11.94 5.50
N VAL A 110 -2.73 -10.92 5.47
CA VAL A 110 -2.04 -10.48 4.25
C VAL A 110 -1.10 -11.57 3.74
N ARG A 111 -0.31 -12.20 4.61
CA ARG A 111 0.59 -13.29 4.21
C ARG A 111 -0.19 -14.44 3.58
N ALA A 112 -1.27 -14.88 4.22
CA ALA A 112 -2.13 -15.93 3.69
C ALA A 112 -2.78 -15.56 2.35
N ALA A 113 -3.23 -14.31 2.19
CA ALA A 113 -3.77 -13.83 0.93
C ALA A 113 -2.70 -13.80 -0.18
N LEU A 114 -1.48 -13.37 0.11
CA LEU A 114 -0.38 -13.34 -0.85
C LEU A 114 0.01 -14.75 -1.31
N GLU A 115 0.06 -15.72 -0.39
CA GLU A 115 0.33 -17.13 -0.72
C GLU A 115 -0.74 -17.67 -1.68
N ARG A 116 -2.03 -17.42 -1.41
CA ARG A 116 -3.12 -17.84 -2.29
C ARG A 116 -3.06 -17.15 -3.66
N ILE A 117 -2.77 -15.85 -3.70
CA ILE A 117 -2.64 -15.11 -4.96
C ILE A 117 -1.44 -15.62 -5.77
N ALA A 118 -0.30 -15.87 -5.14
CA ALA A 118 0.88 -16.41 -5.82
C ALA A 118 0.61 -17.80 -6.42
N ALA A 119 -0.15 -18.65 -5.71
CA ALA A 119 -0.53 -19.97 -6.19
C ALA A 119 -1.53 -19.92 -7.37
N CYS A 120 -2.56 -19.08 -7.29
CA CYS A 120 -3.64 -19.05 -8.28
C CYS A 120 -3.43 -18.07 -9.44
N SER A 121 -2.57 -17.06 -9.28
CA SER A 121 -2.31 -16.01 -10.27
C SER A 121 -0.80 -15.71 -10.36
N PRO A 122 0.00 -16.58 -11.00
CA PRO A 122 1.46 -16.42 -11.07
C PRO A 122 1.90 -15.18 -11.88
N LYS A 123 0.99 -14.58 -12.65
CA LYS A 123 1.25 -13.34 -13.40
C LYS A 123 0.98 -12.08 -12.58
N ALA A 124 0.33 -12.19 -11.43
CA ALA A 124 0.08 -11.05 -10.57
C ALA A 124 1.41 -10.48 -10.04
N ARG A 125 1.45 -9.16 -9.88
CA ARG A 125 2.62 -8.44 -9.35
C ARG A 125 2.25 -7.77 -8.05
N ALA A 126 3.19 -7.75 -7.10
CA ALA A 126 3.09 -6.92 -5.91
C ALA A 126 3.71 -5.55 -6.21
N LEU A 127 2.89 -4.51 -6.19
CA LEU A 127 3.35 -3.12 -6.27
C LEU A 127 3.76 -2.66 -4.88
N ILE A 128 5.00 -2.21 -4.75
CA ILE A 128 5.49 -1.62 -3.50
C ILE A 128 5.68 -0.12 -3.71
N GLY A 129 5.22 0.66 -2.73
CA GLY A 129 5.43 2.10 -2.68
C GLY A 129 4.19 2.92 -3.01
N GLU A 130 4.43 4.14 -3.49
CA GLU A 130 3.41 5.17 -3.66
C GLU A 130 2.43 4.85 -4.80
N THR A 131 1.19 5.32 -4.67
CA THR A 131 0.20 5.15 -5.75
C THR A 131 0.65 5.88 -7.03
N PRO A 132 0.38 5.36 -8.24
CA PRO A 132 0.77 6.02 -9.49
C PRO A 132 0.28 7.46 -9.57
N ARG A 133 -0.96 7.71 -9.13
CA ARG A 133 -1.55 9.05 -9.09
C ARG A 133 -0.73 10.00 -8.20
N ARG A 134 -0.40 9.58 -6.97
CA ARG A 134 0.36 10.43 -6.05
C ARG A 134 1.80 10.61 -6.52
N TYR A 135 2.41 9.59 -7.11
CA TYR A 135 3.70 9.71 -7.80
C TYR A 135 3.67 10.80 -8.88
N PHE A 136 2.69 10.81 -9.79
CA PHE A 136 2.60 11.84 -10.84
C PHE A 136 2.33 13.24 -10.29
N VAL A 137 1.50 13.39 -9.25
CA VAL A 137 1.26 14.69 -8.62
C VAL A 137 2.54 15.22 -7.95
N LEU A 138 3.25 14.37 -7.21
CA LEU A 138 4.52 14.75 -6.57
C LEU A 138 5.60 15.05 -7.61
N LEU A 139 5.65 14.28 -8.71
CA LEU A 139 6.55 14.53 -9.83
C LEU A 139 6.28 15.91 -10.44
N LEU A 140 5.02 16.22 -10.74
CA LEU A 140 4.64 17.51 -11.32
C LEU A 140 4.96 18.67 -10.37
N ALA A 141 4.60 18.54 -9.08
CA ALA A 141 4.91 19.56 -8.09
C ALA A 141 6.42 19.79 -7.93
N SER A 142 7.20 18.71 -7.93
CA SER A 142 8.66 18.77 -7.81
C SER A 142 9.31 19.36 -9.07
N LEU A 143 8.76 19.06 -10.26
CA LEU A 143 9.19 19.67 -11.52
C LEU A 143 8.93 21.17 -11.54
N LEU A 144 7.74 21.61 -11.10
CA LEU A 144 7.42 23.03 -10.96
C LEU A 144 8.36 23.71 -9.95
N GLY A 145 8.66 23.06 -8.83
CA GLY A 145 9.64 23.55 -7.86
C GLY A 145 11.04 23.69 -8.46
N LEU A 146 11.49 22.73 -9.27
CA LEU A 146 12.77 22.81 -9.98
C LEU A 146 12.80 23.96 -10.98
N CYS A 147 11.72 24.13 -11.77
CA CYS A 147 11.59 25.25 -12.70
C CYS A 147 11.61 26.61 -11.96
N ALA A 148 10.88 26.72 -10.85
CA ALA A 148 10.88 27.93 -10.02
C ALA A 148 12.26 28.23 -9.45
N ALA A 149 12.98 27.21 -8.97
CA ALA A 149 14.35 27.35 -8.49
C ALA A 149 15.31 27.79 -9.62
N ALA A 150 15.18 27.22 -10.81
CA ALA A 150 15.97 27.63 -11.98
C ALA A 150 15.70 29.09 -12.35
N VAL A 151 14.43 29.50 -12.43
CA VAL A 151 14.05 30.91 -12.67
C VAL A 151 14.63 31.82 -11.57
N ALA A 152 14.53 31.42 -10.31
CA ALA A 152 15.06 32.20 -9.19
C ALA A 152 16.59 32.42 -9.30
N ILE A 153 17.35 31.38 -9.65
CA ILE A 153 18.81 31.47 -9.89
C ILE A 153 19.13 32.43 -11.04
N THR A 154 18.28 32.47 -12.07
CA THR A 154 18.51 33.36 -13.24
C THR A 154 18.08 34.81 -13.01
N VAL A 155 16.99 35.04 -12.29
CA VAL A 155 16.36 36.37 -12.18
C VAL A 155 16.85 37.15 -10.97
N PHE A 156 17.07 36.49 -9.83
CA PHE A 156 17.50 37.17 -8.62
C PHE A 156 19.02 37.38 -8.62
N PRO A 157 19.50 38.53 -8.12
CA PRO A 157 20.92 38.75 -7.96
C PRO A 157 21.48 37.75 -6.95
N THR A 158 22.55 37.08 -7.36
CA THR A 158 23.27 36.10 -6.56
C THR A 158 24.74 36.51 -6.47
N PRO A 159 25.49 36.08 -5.44
CA PRO A 159 26.93 36.33 -5.35
C PRO A 159 27.75 35.79 -6.54
N LEU A 160 27.14 34.93 -7.37
CA LEU A 160 27.75 34.38 -8.58
C LEU A 160 27.80 35.38 -9.73
N ASP A 161 27.00 36.45 -9.67
CA ASP A 161 26.88 37.43 -10.76
C ASP A 161 28.11 38.33 -10.91
N ASP A 162 28.92 38.45 -9.86
CA ASP A 162 30.19 39.20 -9.89
C ASP A 162 31.33 38.44 -10.59
N LEU A 163 31.12 37.16 -10.95
CA LEU A 163 32.13 36.31 -11.57
C LEU A 163 32.10 36.44 -13.10
N PRO A 164 33.25 36.43 -13.80
CA PRO A 164 33.31 36.49 -15.26
C PRO A 164 32.68 35.26 -15.94
N PHE A 165 32.42 34.20 -15.18
CA PHE A 165 31.78 32.95 -15.60
C PHE A 165 30.43 32.72 -14.90
N ALA A 166 29.73 33.79 -14.49
CA ALA A 166 28.43 33.74 -13.82
C ALA A 166 27.40 32.86 -14.56
N THR A 167 27.21 33.11 -15.87
CA THR A 167 26.26 32.36 -16.70
C THR A 167 26.56 30.86 -16.79
N PRO A 168 27.78 30.41 -17.17
CA PRO A 168 28.07 28.99 -17.20
C PRO A 168 28.06 28.35 -15.80
N ALA A 169 28.40 29.08 -14.73
CA ALA A 169 28.29 28.57 -13.36
C ALA A 169 26.83 28.32 -12.94
N LYS A 170 25.93 29.28 -13.19
CA LYS A 170 24.48 29.12 -12.93
C LYS A 170 23.89 27.95 -13.72
N LEU A 171 24.28 27.80 -14.99
CA LEU A 171 23.87 26.67 -15.81
C LEU A 171 24.36 25.33 -15.23
N ALA A 172 25.63 25.26 -14.80
CA ALA A 172 26.18 24.05 -14.19
C ALA A 172 25.41 23.67 -12.91
N ILE A 173 25.04 24.64 -12.07
CA ILE A 173 24.22 24.41 -10.87
C ILE A 173 22.85 23.84 -11.25
N ILE A 174 22.16 24.45 -12.23
CA ILE A 174 20.86 23.97 -12.71
C ILE A 174 20.95 22.53 -13.23
N LEU A 175 22.01 22.20 -13.98
CA LEU A 175 22.22 20.84 -14.49
C LEU A 175 22.46 19.83 -13.37
N VAL A 176 23.23 20.19 -12.33
CA VAL A 176 23.43 19.34 -11.15
C VAL A 176 22.11 19.12 -10.40
N LEU A 177 21.32 20.19 -10.17
CA LEU A 177 20.01 20.08 -9.54
C LEU A 177 19.06 19.19 -10.34
N ALA A 178 19.05 19.34 -11.67
CA ALA A 178 18.26 18.49 -12.56
C ALA A 178 18.71 17.02 -12.51
N GLY A 179 20.02 16.76 -12.47
CA GLY A 179 20.56 15.40 -12.33
C GLY A 179 20.18 14.73 -11.00
N VAL A 180 20.28 15.47 -9.89
CA VAL A 180 19.83 15.01 -8.57
C VAL A 180 18.33 14.75 -8.58
N PHE A 181 17.53 15.66 -9.13
CA PHE A 181 16.09 15.49 -9.29
C PHE A 181 15.74 14.20 -10.04
N TRP A 182 16.34 13.98 -11.22
CA TRP A 182 16.08 12.76 -12.01
C TRP A 182 16.48 11.49 -11.28
N ARG A 183 17.60 11.50 -10.54
CA ARG A 183 18.00 10.36 -9.71
C ARG A 183 16.93 10.02 -8.67
N TRP A 184 16.33 11.03 -8.02
CA TRP A 184 15.26 10.84 -7.05
C TRP A 184 13.97 10.33 -7.72
N VAL A 185 13.61 10.88 -8.87
CA VAL A 185 12.44 10.46 -9.66
C VAL A 185 12.52 8.98 -10.05
N ILE A 186 13.66 8.54 -10.59
CA ILE A 186 13.89 7.13 -10.99
C ILE A 186 13.87 6.20 -9.77
N GLY A 187 14.36 6.68 -8.63
CA GLY A 187 14.33 5.96 -7.35
C GLY A 187 12.90 5.78 -6.81
N ALA A 188 12.04 6.78 -7.01
CA ALA A 188 10.66 6.81 -6.51
C ALA A 188 9.64 6.13 -7.44
N LEU A 189 10.04 5.71 -8.63
CA LEU A 189 9.15 5.04 -9.59
C LEU A 189 8.50 3.81 -8.93
N PRO A 190 7.16 3.65 -8.98
CA PRO A 190 6.52 2.46 -8.42
C PRO A 190 7.02 1.21 -9.15
N ARG A 191 7.58 0.25 -8.40
CA ARG A 191 8.12 -0.99 -8.96
C ARG A 191 7.21 -2.17 -8.59
N GLY A 192 6.90 -2.96 -9.60
CA GLY A 192 6.30 -4.28 -9.40
C GLY A 192 7.39 -5.27 -9.03
N VAL A 193 7.26 -5.91 -7.88
CA VAL A 193 8.11 -7.03 -7.45
C VAL A 193 7.33 -8.34 -7.54
N ALA A 194 8.08 -9.44 -7.60
CA ALA A 194 7.51 -10.77 -7.38
C ALA A 194 7.15 -10.95 -5.89
N PHE A 195 6.22 -11.87 -5.60
CA PHE A 195 5.66 -12.05 -4.25
C PHE A 195 6.69 -12.54 -3.21
N ASP A 196 7.68 -13.30 -3.66
CA ASP A 196 8.83 -13.78 -2.88
C ASP A 196 9.84 -12.67 -2.55
N ALA A 197 9.85 -11.59 -3.33
CA ALA A 197 10.76 -10.45 -3.19
C ALA A 197 10.13 -9.26 -2.43
N ILE A 198 9.04 -9.47 -1.69
CA ILE A 198 8.42 -8.41 -0.88
C ILE A 198 9.34 -8.10 0.33
N PRO A 199 9.82 -6.85 0.46
CA PRO A 199 10.72 -6.47 1.55
C PRO A 199 9.95 -6.41 2.86
N ALA A 200 10.61 -6.74 3.97
CA ALA A 200 10.02 -6.75 5.31
C ALA A 200 9.32 -5.43 5.68
N ARG A 201 9.85 -4.28 5.23
CA ARG A 201 9.26 -2.94 5.46
C ARG A 201 7.86 -2.74 4.87
N ALA A 202 7.38 -3.65 4.02
CA ALA A 202 6.01 -3.60 3.49
C ALA A 202 4.96 -4.12 4.49
N PHE A 203 5.41 -4.76 5.57
CA PHE A 203 4.59 -5.24 6.67
C PHE A 203 4.77 -4.35 7.90
N PRO A 204 3.78 -4.30 8.80
CA PRO A 204 3.98 -3.76 10.14
C PRO A 204 5.17 -4.47 10.81
N PRO A 205 6.08 -3.74 11.46
CA PRO A 205 7.15 -4.36 12.24
C PRO A 205 6.59 -5.11 13.45
N ASP A 206 7.26 -6.19 13.85
CA ASP A 206 6.80 -7.10 14.91
C ASP A 206 6.80 -6.44 16.31
N ASP A 207 7.48 -5.32 16.47
CA ASP A 207 7.70 -4.57 17.72
C ASP A 207 6.83 -3.31 17.85
N HIS A 208 5.78 -3.17 17.01
CA HIS A 208 4.91 -1.99 17.10
C HIS A 208 4.25 -1.92 18.50
N PRO A 209 4.50 -0.87 19.30
CA PRO A 209 3.84 -0.74 20.59
C PRO A 209 2.33 -0.62 20.37
N HIS A 210 1.59 -1.62 20.83
CA HIS A 210 0.12 -1.69 20.74
C HIS A 210 -0.60 -0.58 21.53
N ASP A 211 0.16 0.20 22.31
CA ASP A 211 -0.33 1.21 23.23
C ASP A 211 0.09 2.62 22.81
N LEU A 212 -0.59 3.19 21.82
CA LEU A 212 -0.74 4.65 21.71
C LEU A 212 -2.05 5.09 22.39
N LYS A 213 -2.27 4.64 23.62
CA LYS A 213 -3.35 5.14 24.49
C LYS A 213 -2.92 6.30 25.40
N GLU A 214 -1.64 6.69 25.40
CA GLU A 214 -1.15 7.77 26.27
C GLU A 214 -0.31 8.78 25.50
N ALA A 215 -0.95 9.69 24.78
CA ALA A 215 -0.46 11.06 24.62
C ALA A 215 -1.49 11.91 23.85
N ALA A 216 -1.97 12.95 24.53
CA ALA A 216 -2.75 14.12 24.08
C ALA A 216 -4.28 13.97 23.98
#